data_AF-A0A914CXV5-F1
#
_entry.id   AF-A0A914CXV5-F1
#
_cell.length_a   1.000
_cell.length_b   1.000
_cell.length_c   1.000
_cell.angle_alpha   90.00
_cell.angle_beta   90.00
_cell.angle_gamma   90.00
#
_symmetry.space_group_name_H-M   'P 1'
#
loop_
_entity.id
_entity.type
_entity.pdbx_description
1 polymer ?
#
loop_
_entity_poly.entity_id
_entity_poly.type
_entity_poly.pdbx_seq_one_letter_code
_entity_poly.pdbx_strand_id
1 'polypeptide(L)'
;IPYMAQLTPVCQEHWFFKFIRTRYSPALNSFFDYLSSVMKSSKPCGMCSYKQSCGYGGPKKCHISPFEVHGGRSILPFYVSEKVCNRRDLRGVDQMESCHVDYDALLENGGECRLWPTTKVNLSSVEPAFQKHIVNLKWYSCLPQTVSQTKLSKYGKAKREKVCRCCCFPFRPNPLTYRCEHTPGTPEAPGEDSYYV
;
A
#
# COMPACT_ATOMS: atom_id res chain seq x y z
N ILE A 1 -10.50 -10.41 -2.76
CA ILE A 1 -11.63 -9.65 -2.17
C ILE A 1 -11.47 -8.20 -2.60
N PRO A 2 -12.50 -7.57 -3.20
CA PRO A 2 -12.43 -6.15 -3.59
C PRO A 2 -12.00 -5.26 -2.42
N TYR A 3 -11.17 -4.25 -2.68
CA TYR A 3 -10.55 -3.45 -1.61
C TYR A 3 -11.57 -2.85 -0.63
N MET A 4 -12.63 -2.23 -1.16
CA MET A 4 -13.66 -1.57 -0.36
C MET A 4 -14.46 -2.53 0.52
N ALA A 5 -14.49 -3.83 0.20
CA ALA A 5 -15.15 -4.84 1.03
C ALA A 5 -14.31 -5.26 2.25
N GLN A 6 -13.03 -4.84 2.31
CA GLN A 6 -12.14 -5.12 3.44
C GLN A 6 -12.33 -4.13 4.60
N LEU A 7 -13.00 -2.99 4.34
CA LEU A 7 -13.30 -1.99 5.36
C LEU A 7 -14.32 -2.52 6.37
N THR A 8 -14.32 -2.00 7.60
CA THR A 8 -15.32 -2.39 8.59
C THR A 8 -16.74 -1.99 8.14
N PRO A 9 -17.81 -2.67 8.60
CA PRO A 9 -19.18 -2.34 8.21
C PRO A 9 -19.55 -0.86 8.43
N VAL A 10 -19.10 -0.28 9.54
CA VAL A 10 -19.31 1.14 9.87
C VAL A 10 -18.71 2.06 8.79
N CYS A 11 -17.53 1.73 8.28
CA CYS A 11 -16.93 2.49 7.17
C CYS A 11 -17.78 2.35 5.91
N GLN A 12 -18.19 1.13 5.57
CA GLN A 12 -18.92 0.84 4.34
C GLN A 12 -20.28 1.56 4.26
N GLU A 13 -20.91 1.84 5.40
CA GLU A 13 -22.21 2.52 5.46
C GLU A 13 -22.11 4.04 5.27
N HIS A 14 -20.95 4.62 5.53
CA HIS A 14 -20.75 6.06 5.47
C HIS A 14 -20.82 6.59 4.02
N TRP A 15 -21.48 7.73 3.84
CA TRP A 15 -21.77 8.30 2.52
C TRP A 15 -20.51 8.54 1.68
N PHE A 16 -19.40 8.96 2.31
CA PHE A 16 -18.11 9.14 1.64
C PHE A 16 -17.58 7.82 1.07
N PHE A 17 -17.54 6.73 1.85
CA PHE A 17 -17.08 5.45 1.32
C PHE A 17 -18.06 4.86 0.31
N LYS A 18 -19.37 5.11 0.44
CA LYS A 18 -20.33 4.78 -0.62
C LYS A 18 -20.00 5.53 -1.90
N PHE A 19 -19.70 6.83 -1.83
CA PHE A 19 -19.28 7.64 -2.97
C PHE A 19 -17.97 7.12 -3.59
N ILE A 20 -16.92 6.95 -2.79
CA ILE A 20 -15.63 6.41 -3.23
C ILE A 20 -15.81 5.01 -3.82
N ARG A 21 -16.62 4.15 -3.20
CA ARG A 21 -16.91 2.81 -3.71
C ARG A 21 -17.61 2.89 -5.06
N THR A 22 -18.65 3.71 -5.20
CA THR A 22 -19.37 3.83 -6.47
C THR A 22 -18.50 4.42 -7.58
N ARG A 23 -17.64 5.39 -7.26
CA ARG A 23 -16.88 6.14 -8.27
C ARG A 23 -15.51 5.54 -8.59
N TYR A 24 -14.76 5.11 -7.57
CA TYR A 24 -13.34 4.76 -7.69
C TYR A 24 -13.02 3.28 -7.43
N SER A 25 -14.00 2.43 -7.08
CA SER A 25 -13.74 0.98 -6.96
C SER A 25 -13.12 0.35 -8.20
N PRO A 26 -13.51 0.70 -9.45
CA PRO A 26 -12.88 0.11 -10.62
C PRO A 26 -11.38 0.36 -10.67
N ALA A 27 -10.94 1.59 -10.43
CA ALA A 27 -9.51 1.93 -10.39
C ALA A 27 -8.77 1.28 -9.21
N LEU A 28 -9.38 1.30 -8.02
CA LEU A 28 -8.79 0.66 -6.84
C LEU A 28 -8.64 -0.84 -7.02
N ASN A 29 -9.68 -1.53 -7.49
CA ASN A 29 -9.60 -2.97 -7.75
C ASN A 29 -8.55 -3.25 -8.83
N SER A 30 -8.52 -2.49 -9.93
CA SER A 30 -7.49 -2.64 -10.96
C SER A 30 -6.07 -2.47 -10.39
N PHE A 31 -5.86 -1.55 -9.45
CA PHE A 31 -4.59 -1.38 -8.76
C PHE A 31 -4.21 -2.60 -7.90
N PHE A 32 -5.13 -3.11 -7.09
CA PHE A 32 -4.86 -4.28 -6.24
C PHE A 32 -4.73 -5.59 -7.03
N ASP A 33 -5.45 -5.71 -8.15
CA ASP A 33 -5.31 -6.85 -9.07
C ASP A 33 -3.91 -6.83 -9.72
N TYR A 34 -3.46 -5.66 -10.18
CA TYR A 34 -2.09 -5.48 -10.66
C TYR A 34 -1.05 -5.89 -9.61
N LEU A 35 -1.12 -5.33 -8.39
CA LEU A 35 -0.19 -5.69 -7.32
C LEU A 35 -0.21 -7.19 -7.04
N SER A 36 -1.40 -7.79 -6.92
CA SER A 36 -1.53 -9.23 -6.67
C SER A 36 -0.91 -10.07 -7.79
N SER A 37 -0.97 -9.62 -9.05
CA SER A 37 -0.40 -10.33 -10.20
C SER A 37 1.13 -10.31 -10.26
N VAL A 38 1.77 -9.28 -9.71
CA VAL A 38 3.25 -9.15 -9.75
C VAL A 38 3.92 -9.66 -8.47
N MET A 39 3.17 -9.84 -7.39
CA MET A 39 3.68 -10.31 -6.11
C MET A 39 3.97 -11.82 -6.13
N LYS A 40 5.16 -12.24 -5.67
CA LYS A 40 5.53 -13.66 -5.56
C LYS A 40 5.02 -14.33 -4.28
N SER A 41 4.56 -13.53 -3.31
CA SER A 41 4.04 -14.02 -2.03
C SER A 41 2.84 -13.21 -1.61
N SER A 42 1.86 -13.88 -0.98
CA SER A 42 0.72 -13.26 -0.32
C SER A 42 0.99 -12.92 1.15
N LYS A 43 2.19 -13.20 1.67
CA LYS A 43 2.55 -12.85 3.05
C LYS A 43 2.70 -11.33 3.18
N PRO A 44 2.21 -10.73 4.28
CA PRO A 44 2.49 -9.33 4.61
C PRO A 44 3.99 -9.04 4.59
N CYS A 45 4.36 -7.93 3.96
CA CYS A 45 5.76 -7.54 3.72
C CYS A 45 5.84 -6.04 3.43
N GLY A 46 7.06 -5.53 3.33
CA GLY A 46 7.33 -4.21 2.77
C GLY A 46 6.90 -3.03 3.64
N MET A 47 6.45 -3.26 4.88
CA MET A 47 5.73 -2.24 5.67
C MET A 47 4.54 -1.64 4.89
N CYS A 48 3.87 -2.48 4.08
CA CYS A 48 2.79 -2.08 3.19
C CYS A 48 1.39 -2.36 3.73
N SER A 49 1.28 -3.11 4.83
CA SER A 49 0.00 -3.43 5.45
C SER A 49 -0.37 -2.38 6.48
N TYR A 50 -1.49 -1.71 6.27
CA TYR A 50 -2.05 -0.69 7.15
C TYR A 50 -3.47 -1.08 7.56
N LYS A 51 -3.83 -0.76 8.80
CA LYS A 51 -5.23 -0.75 9.24
C LYS A 51 -5.77 0.66 9.13
N GLN A 52 -6.98 0.76 8.62
CA GLN A 52 -7.69 2.02 8.48
C GLN A 52 -8.83 2.04 9.48
N SER A 53 -8.92 3.10 10.28
CA SER A 53 -10.09 3.36 11.12
C SER A 53 -10.90 4.51 10.54
N CYS A 54 -12.22 4.33 10.57
CA CYS A 54 -13.20 5.32 10.18
C CYS A 54 -13.99 5.74 11.44
N GLY A 55 -14.09 7.04 11.68
CA GLY A 55 -14.88 7.59 12.78
C GLY A 55 -16.14 8.28 12.28
N TYR A 56 -17.23 8.14 13.02
CA TYR A 56 -18.38 9.04 12.92
C TYR A 56 -18.25 10.09 14.03
N GLY A 57 -18.40 11.37 13.68
CA GLY A 57 -18.45 12.44 14.67
C GLY A 57 -19.70 12.27 15.54
N GLY A 58 -19.55 11.59 16.69
CA GLY A 58 -20.54 11.61 17.76
C GLY A 58 -20.55 12.97 18.49
N PRO A 59 -21.22 13.09 19.66
CA PRO A 59 -21.27 14.34 20.42
C PRO A 59 -19.90 14.87 20.90
N LYS A 60 -18.84 14.05 20.82
CA LYS A 60 -17.45 14.49 21.03
C LYS A 60 -16.82 14.90 19.70
N LYS A 61 -16.64 16.20 19.51
CA LYS A 61 -15.87 16.79 18.41
C LYS A 61 -14.37 16.57 18.67
N CYS A 62 -13.75 15.60 18.01
CA CYS A 62 -12.29 15.60 17.89
C CYS A 62 -11.91 16.74 16.95
N HIS A 63 -11.27 17.78 17.49
CA HIS A 63 -10.75 18.97 16.81
C HIS A 63 -11.65 19.51 15.71
N ILE A 64 -12.39 20.57 16.05
CA ILE A 64 -13.15 21.40 15.11
C ILE A 64 -12.29 21.59 13.86
N SER A 65 -12.78 21.09 12.72
CA SER A 65 -12.16 21.37 11.43
C SER A 65 -12.02 22.89 11.32
N PRO A 66 -10.86 23.44 10.93
CA PRO A 66 -10.69 24.88 10.77
C PRO A 66 -11.64 25.50 9.71
N PHE A 67 -12.44 24.66 9.02
CA PHE A 67 -13.48 25.04 8.08
C PHE A 67 -14.90 25.05 8.68
N GLU A 68 -15.06 25.27 9.99
CA GLU A 68 -16.39 25.47 10.58
C GLU A 68 -16.96 26.82 10.13
N VAL A 69 -17.83 26.79 9.12
CA VAL A 69 -18.66 27.96 8.76
C VAL A 69 -19.65 28.17 9.91
N HIS A 70 -19.63 29.31 10.58
CA HIS A 70 -20.61 29.64 11.63
C HIS A 70 -22.04 29.52 11.06
N GLY A 71 -22.84 28.62 11.63
CA GLY A 71 -24.21 28.32 11.16
C GLY A 71 -24.31 27.30 10.02
N GLY A 72 -23.20 26.73 9.56
CA GLY A 72 -23.14 25.72 8.49
C GLY A 72 -23.02 24.28 8.99
N ARG A 73 -23.36 23.32 8.11
CA ARG A 73 -23.14 21.88 8.32
C ARG A 73 -21.64 21.59 8.25
N SER A 74 -21.09 20.79 9.19
CA SER A 74 -19.67 20.38 9.14
C SER A 74 -19.33 19.79 7.77
N ILE A 75 -18.43 20.43 7.02
CA ILE A 75 -18.21 20.12 5.60
C ILE A 75 -17.56 18.73 5.41
N LEU A 76 -16.83 18.19 6.39
CA LEU A 76 -16.46 16.76 6.45
C LEU A 76 -16.03 16.37 7.88
N PRO A 77 -16.85 15.67 8.68
CA PRO A 77 -16.46 15.14 9.99
C PRO A 77 -15.80 13.75 9.89
N PHE A 78 -15.17 13.43 8.75
CA PHE A 78 -14.64 12.11 8.48
C PHE A 78 -13.11 12.13 8.43
N TYR A 79 -12.48 11.40 9.34
CA TYR A 79 -11.04 11.19 9.37
C TYR A 79 -10.74 9.72 9.08
N VAL A 80 -9.91 9.47 8.07
CA VAL A 80 -9.23 8.17 7.91
C VAL A 80 -7.96 8.27 8.71
N SER A 81 -7.87 7.52 9.81
CA SER A 81 -6.58 7.27 10.45
C SER A 81 -6.04 5.97 9.91
N GLU A 82 -4.83 6.02 9.38
CA GLU A 82 -4.07 4.83 9.03
C GLU A 82 -3.15 4.49 10.20
N LYS A 83 -2.84 3.21 10.34
CA LYS A 83 -1.82 2.73 11.27
C LYS A 83 -1.12 1.53 10.64
N VAL A 84 0.20 1.51 10.66
CA VAL A 84 0.97 0.33 10.21
C VAL A 84 0.53 -0.89 11.03
N CYS A 85 0.20 -2.00 10.36
CA CYS A 85 -0.15 -3.24 11.03
C CYS A 85 1.08 -3.82 11.75
N ASN A 86 0.97 -4.17 13.02
CA ASN A 86 2.04 -4.85 13.73
C ASN A 86 1.83 -6.37 13.75
N ARG A 87 2.74 -7.11 14.40
CA ARG A 87 2.64 -8.58 14.51
C ARG A 87 1.30 -9.05 15.12
N ARG A 88 0.70 -8.29 16.05
CA ARG A 88 -0.60 -8.65 16.63
C ARG A 88 -1.71 -8.56 15.59
N ASP A 89 -1.69 -7.50 14.78
CA ASP A 89 -2.64 -7.31 13.68
C ASP A 89 -2.48 -8.38 12.59
N LEU A 90 -1.26 -8.90 12.40
CA LEU A 90 -0.88 -9.83 11.33
C LEU A 90 -0.68 -11.28 11.80
N ARG A 91 -1.35 -11.70 12.89
CA ARG A 91 -1.31 -13.08 13.42
C ARG A 91 0.12 -13.63 13.64
N GLY A 92 1.01 -12.78 14.15
CA GLY A 92 2.41 -13.08 14.43
C GLY A 92 3.38 -12.81 13.28
N VAL A 93 2.90 -12.46 12.08
CA VAL A 93 3.77 -12.19 10.92
C VAL A 93 4.40 -10.80 11.03
N ASP A 94 5.72 -10.74 10.84
CA ASP A 94 6.51 -9.52 10.72
C ASP A 94 6.55 -9.08 9.25
N GLN A 95 6.16 -7.83 8.97
CA GLN A 95 6.17 -7.27 7.62
C GLN A 95 7.40 -6.41 7.30
N MET A 96 8.44 -6.42 8.16
CA MET A 96 9.70 -5.70 7.92
C MET A 96 10.51 -6.26 6.75
N GLU A 97 10.30 -7.51 6.39
CA GLU A 97 10.94 -8.08 5.20
C GLU A 97 10.36 -7.43 3.94
N SER A 98 11.20 -6.91 3.06
CA SER A 98 10.72 -6.32 1.81
C SER A 98 10.03 -7.37 0.93
N CYS A 99 8.99 -6.93 0.22
CA CYS A 99 8.18 -7.76 -0.64
C CYS A 99 8.98 -8.33 -1.81
N HIS A 100 8.71 -9.59 -2.18
CA HIS A 100 9.25 -10.21 -3.39
C HIS A 100 8.28 -9.97 -4.55
N VAL A 101 8.73 -9.21 -5.53
CA VAL A 101 7.99 -8.88 -6.75
C VAL A 101 8.68 -9.50 -7.95
N ASP A 102 7.90 -9.91 -8.94
CA ASP A 102 8.39 -10.46 -10.19
C ASP A 102 9.19 -9.44 -10.99
N TYR A 103 10.45 -9.76 -11.22
CA TYR A 103 11.39 -8.86 -11.90
C TYR A 103 11.00 -8.64 -13.35
N ASP A 104 10.64 -9.70 -14.08
CA ASP A 104 10.33 -9.64 -15.50
C ASP A 104 9.02 -8.88 -15.73
N ALA A 105 8.02 -9.09 -14.87
CA ALA A 105 6.76 -8.36 -14.93
C ALA A 105 6.92 -6.84 -14.70
N LEU A 106 7.93 -6.41 -13.93
CA LEU A 106 8.21 -4.98 -13.69
C LEU A 106 9.07 -4.33 -14.78
N LEU A 107 9.84 -5.08 -15.56
CA LEU A 107 10.60 -4.53 -16.68
C LEU A 107 9.69 -3.82 -17.70
N GLU A 108 8.47 -4.32 -17.88
CA GLU A 108 7.45 -3.74 -18.76
C GLU A 108 7.05 -2.30 -18.35
N ASN A 109 7.31 -1.89 -17.11
CA ASN A 109 7.02 -0.53 -16.63
C ASN A 109 8.11 0.50 -17.03
N GLY A 110 9.09 0.10 -17.84
CA GLY A 110 10.10 1.00 -18.40
C GLY A 110 11.21 1.39 -17.43
N GLY A 111 11.53 0.52 -16.46
CA GLY A 111 12.65 0.71 -15.54
C GLY A 111 12.93 -0.52 -14.69
N GLU A 112 14.18 -0.71 -14.26
CA GLU A 112 14.55 -1.82 -13.39
C GLU A 112 13.81 -1.72 -12.04
N CYS A 113 13.06 -2.78 -11.70
CA CYS A 113 12.23 -2.84 -10.49
C CYS A 113 11.27 -1.65 -10.30
N ARG A 114 10.81 -1.04 -11.40
CA ARG A 114 9.79 0.00 -11.33
C ARG A 114 8.42 -0.63 -11.08
N LEU A 115 7.95 -0.62 -9.83
CA LEU A 115 6.61 -1.11 -9.48
C LEU A 115 5.50 -0.13 -9.88
N TRP A 116 5.79 1.17 -9.85
CA TRP A 116 4.86 2.24 -10.19
C TRP A 116 5.62 3.40 -10.84
N PRO A 117 5.05 4.13 -11.83
CA PRO A 117 3.74 3.90 -12.47
C PRO A 117 3.74 2.71 -13.45
N THR A 118 2.54 2.28 -13.86
CA THR A 118 2.31 1.20 -14.83
C THR A 118 1.09 1.49 -15.71
N THR A 119 1.07 0.95 -16.93
CA THR A 119 -0.10 0.97 -17.83
C THR A 119 -1.13 -0.11 -17.50
N LYS A 120 -0.79 -1.08 -16.64
CA LYS A 120 -1.67 -2.19 -16.25
C LYS A 120 -2.79 -1.77 -15.27
N VAL A 121 -2.69 -0.57 -14.68
CA VAL A 121 -3.69 -0.03 -13.77
C VAL A 121 -4.61 0.92 -14.53
N ASN A 122 -5.90 0.57 -14.56
CA ASN A 122 -6.92 1.33 -15.25
C ASN A 122 -7.44 2.47 -14.37
N LEU A 123 -7.07 3.71 -14.71
CA LEU A 123 -7.52 4.92 -14.03
C LEU A 123 -8.68 5.63 -14.76
N SER A 124 -9.36 5.00 -15.72
CA SER A 124 -10.41 5.66 -16.54
C SER A 124 -11.61 6.16 -15.72
N SER A 125 -11.86 5.54 -14.56
CA SER A 125 -12.90 5.97 -13.60
C SER A 125 -12.50 7.19 -12.76
N VAL A 126 -11.22 7.60 -12.81
CA VAL A 126 -10.68 8.77 -12.11
C VAL A 126 -10.64 9.96 -13.06
N GLU A 127 -10.94 11.15 -12.55
CA GLU A 127 -10.88 12.38 -13.33
C GLU A 127 -9.46 12.65 -13.85
N PRO A 128 -9.28 13.11 -15.12
CA PRO A 128 -7.95 13.30 -15.72
C PRO A 128 -7.00 14.17 -14.90
N ALA A 129 -7.51 15.19 -14.20
CA ALA A 129 -6.73 16.04 -13.32
C ALA A 129 -6.06 15.24 -12.18
N PHE A 130 -6.78 14.28 -11.58
CA PHE A 130 -6.26 13.44 -10.50
C PHE A 130 -5.40 12.28 -11.01
N GLN A 131 -5.62 11.78 -12.23
CA GLN A 131 -4.80 10.71 -12.80
C GLN A 131 -3.31 11.08 -12.82
N LYS A 132 -2.99 12.32 -13.23
CA LYS A 132 -1.60 12.81 -13.25
C LYS A 132 -0.99 12.85 -11.84
N HIS A 133 -1.77 13.22 -10.83
CA HIS A 133 -1.30 13.19 -9.44
C HIS A 133 -1.03 11.76 -8.99
N ILE A 134 -1.95 10.84 -9.27
CA ILE A 134 -1.83 9.42 -8.89
C ILE A 134 -0.58 8.77 -9.52
N VAL A 135 -0.35 8.98 -10.82
CA VAL A 135 0.83 8.46 -11.54
C VAL A 135 2.14 8.94 -10.93
N ASN A 136 2.17 10.16 -10.37
CA ASN A 136 3.38 10.75 -9.80
C ASN A 136 3.60 10.39 -8.32
N LEU A 137 2.69 9.63 -7.69
CA LEU A 137 2.86 9.22 -6.30
C LEU A 137 4.05 8.27 -6.15
N LYS A 138 4.88 8.51 -5.14
CA LYS A 138 6.03 7.68 -4.80
C LYS A 138 5.67 6.71 -3.68
N TRP A 139 4.82 5.74 -3.99
CA TRP A 139 4.32 4.79 -2.99
C TRP A 139 5.33 3.71 -2.60
N TYR A 140 6.28 3.40 -3.49
CA TYR A 140 7.16 2.25 -3.34
C TYR A 140 8.61 2.59 -3.64
N SER A 141 9.51 1.97 -2.90
CA SER A 141 10.94 1.93 -3.21
C SER A 141 11.34 0.47 -3.41
N CYS A 142 12.03 0.18 -4.51
CA CYS A 142 12.39 -1.18 -4.90
C CYS A 142 13.85 -1.31 -5.31
N LEU A 143 14.46 -2.46 -5.05
CA LEU A 143 15.82 -2.81 -5.46
C LEU A 143 15.86 -4.22 -6.06
N PRO A 144 16.71 -4.49 -7.06
CA PRO A 144 16.90 -5.84 -7.58
C PRO A 144 17.67 -6.73 -6.60
N GLN A 145 17.33 -8.02 -6.60
CA GLN A 145 18.07 -9.07 -5.89
C GLN A 145 18.18 -10.31 -6.78
N THR A 146 19.36 -10.92 -6.82
CA THR A 146 19.54 -12.25 -7.42
C THR A 146 19.45 -13.30 -6.31
N VAL A 147 18.40 -14.12 -6.33
CA VAL A 147 18.19 -15.22 -5.38
C VAL A 147 18.60 -16.55 -6.01
N SER A 148 19.28 -17.39 -5.23
CA SER A 148 19.59 -18.77 -5.63
C SER A 148 18.48 -19.68 -5.12
N GLN A 149 17.73 -20.32 -6.02
CA GLN A 149 16.72 -21.30 -5.59
C GLN A 149 17.41 -22.57 -5.06
N THR A 150 17.03 -22.98 -3.85
CA THR A 150 17.44 -24.25 -3.22
C THR A 150 16.74 -25.48 -3.79
N LYS A 151 15.67 -25.29 -4.58
CA LYS A 151 15.06 -26.40 -5.33
C LYS A 151 15.98 -26.75 -6.50
N LEU A 152 16.71 -27.86 -6.39
CA LEU A 152 17.48 -28.43 -7.50
C LEU A 152 16.56 -28.56 -8.70
N SER A 153 16.99 -28.04 -9.85
CA SER A 153 16.34 -28.40 -11.11
C SER A 153 16.41 -29.92 -11.30
N LYS A 154 15.55 -30.47 -12.14
CA LYS A 154 15.56 -31.90 -12.56
C LYS A 154 16.93 -32.37 -13.10
N TYR A 155 17.88 -31.44 -13.31
CA TYR A 155 19.25 -31.62 -13.81
C TYR A 155 20.34 -31.12 -12.85
N GLY A 156 20.05 -30.91 -11.56
CA GLY A 156 21.06 -30.70 -10.52
C GLY A 156 21.75 -29.33 -10.48
N LYS A 157 21.28 -28.34 -11.25
CA LYS A 157 21.81 -26.96 -11.19
C LYS A 157 20.86 -26.04 -10.43
N ALA A 158 21.40 -25.28 -9.47
CA ALA A 158 20.70 -24.20 -8.80
C ALA A 158 20.30 -23.13 -9.83
N LYS A 159 19.01 -22.86 -9.97
CA LYS A 159 18.52 -21.79 -10.85
C LYS A 159 18.66 -20.46 -10.11
N ARG A 160 19.45 -19.54 -10.66
CA ARG A 160 19.47 -18.14 -10.22
C ARG A 160 18.25 -17.45 -10.78
N GLU A 161 17.49 -16.79 -9.92
CA GLU A 161 16.30 -16.02 -10.27
C GLU A 161 16.49 -14.59 -9.81
N LYS A 162 16.07 -13.62 -10.62
CA LYS A 162 16.08 -12.21 -10.25
C LYS A 162 14.71 -11.83 -9.72
N VAL A 163 14.67 -11.08 -8.62
CA VAL A 163 13.44 -10.57 -7.99
C VAL A 163 13.62 -9.11 -7.66
N CYS A 164 12.51 -8.39 -7.54
CA CYS A 164 12.51 -7.03 -7.01
C CYS A 164 12.07 -7.06 -5.54
N ARG A 165 12.84 -6.39 -4.69
CA ARG A 165 12.61 -6.25 -3.26
C ARG A 165 12.02 -4.88 -3.00
N CYS A 166 10.77 -4.79 -2.57
CA CYS A 166 10.03 -3.53 -2.47
C CYS A 166 9.54 -3.23 -1.04
N CYS A 167 9.59 -1.96 -0.65
CA CYS A 167 8.99 -1.42 0.58
C CYS A 167 8.06 -0.26 0.24
N CYS A 168 7.02 -0.06 1.03
CA CYS A 168 6.12 1.07 0.94
C CYS A 168 6.72 2.31 1.59
N PHE A 169 6.47 3.47 1.01
CA PHE A 169 6.78 4.76 1.64
C PHE A 169 6.18 4.82 3.05
N PRO A 170 6.90 5.36 4.06
CA PRO A 170 8.20 6.04 4.00
C PRO A 170 9.44 5.13 4.01
N PHE A 171 9.29 3.82 3.87
CA PHE A 171 10.39 2.86 3.97
C PHE A 171 11.04 2.55 2.62
N ARG A 172 12.31 2.14 2.67
CA ARG A 172 13.07 1.63 1.53
C ARG A 172 13.76 0.31 1.88
N PRO A 173 14.01 -0.57 0.90
CA PRO A 173 14.77 -1.79 1.16
C PRO A 173 16.24 -1.45 1.42
N ASN A 174 16.80 -2.01 2.48
CA ASN A 174 18.24 -1.98 2.70
C ASN A 174 18.95 -2.88 1.64
N PRO A 175 19.99 -2.40 0.94
CA PRO A 175 20.59 -3.14 -0.17
C PRO A 175 21.37 -4.40 0.26
N LEU A 176 21.73 -4.52 1.54
CA LEU A 176 22.48 -5.65 2.08
C LEU A 176 21.56 -6.69 2.71
N THR A 177 20.60 -6.24 3.51
CA THR A 177 19.71 -7.13 4.27
C THR A 177 18.36 -7.37 3.60
N TYR A 178 17.96 -6.48 2.68
CA TYR A 178 16.63 -6.41 2.09
C TYR A 178 15.48 -6.28 3.11
N ARG A 179 15.78 -5.87 4.34
CA ARG A 179 14.76 -5.42 5.29
C ARG A 179 14.39 -3.97 4.99
N CYS A 180 13.15 -3.61 5.28
CA CYS A 180 12.68 -2.23 5.15
C CYS A 180 13.28 -1.37 6.27
N GLU A 181 13.86 -0.24 5.88
CA GLU A 181 14.37 0.80 6.76
C GLU A 181 13.67 2.11 6.45
N HIS A 182 13.49 2.96 7.46
CA HIS A 182 12.90 4.28 7.28
C HIS A 182 13.80 5.14 6.38
N THR A 183 13.20 5.89 5.46
CA THR A 183 13.97 6.75 4.54
C THR A 183 14.36 8.05 5.25
N PRO A 184 15.66 8.40 5.33
CA PRO A 184 16.07 9.63 5.99
C PRO A 184 15.35 10.88 5.43
N GLY A 185 14.78 11.68 6.32
CA GLY A 185 14.10 12.94 5.98
C GLY A 185 12.64 12.80 5.53
N THR A 186 12.06 11.59 5.56
CA THR A 186 10.62 11.42 5.34
C THR A 186 9.84 11.47 6.67
N PRO A 187 8.52 11.71 6.65
CA PRO A 187 7.69 11.62 7.85
C PRO A 187 7.68 10.20 8.42
N GLU A 188 7.45 10.07 9.72
CA GLU A 188 7.15 8.78 10.36
C GLU A 188 5.82 8.23 9.82
N ALA A 189 5.76 6.91 9.61
CA ALA A 189 4.50 6.28 9.27
C ALA A 189 3.57 6.28 10.49
N PRO A 190 2.26 6.51 10.32
CA PRO A 190 1.32 6.45 11.42
C PRO A 190 1.41 5.13 12.21
N GLY A 191 1.70 5.23 13.50
CA GLY A 191 1.83 4.09 14.41
C GLY A 191 3.10 3.25 14.26
N GLU A 192 4.11 3.76 13.55
CA GLU A 192 5.45 3.17 13.45
C GLU A 192 6.12 2.99 14.82
N ASP A 193 5.97 3.97 15.71
CA ASP A 193 6.40 3.94 17.11
C ASP A 193 5.97 2.66 17.84
N SER A 194 4.71 2.26 17.65
CA SER A 194 4.11 1.09 18.28
C SER A 194 4.39 -0.24 17.57
N TYR A 195 5.15 -0.22 16.47
CA TYR A 195 5.58 -1.44 15.77
C TYR A 195 6.76 -2.11 16.48
N TYR A 196 7.64 -1.31 17.10
CA TYR A 196 8.86 -1.77 17.77
C TYR A 196 8.66 -2.12 19.25
N VAL A 197 7.44 -1.93 19.78
CA VAL A 197 7.03 -2.22 21.16
C VAL A 197 6.26 -3.54 21.22
#